data_AF-A0A8J5R572-F1
#
_entry.id   AF-A0A8J5R572-F1
#
_cell.length_a   1.000
_cell.length_b   1.000
_cell.length_c   1.000
_cell.angle_alpha   90.00
_cell.angle_beta   90.00
_cell.angle_gamma   90.00
#
_symmetry.space_group_name_H-M   'P 1'
#
loop_
_entity.id
_entity.type
_entity.pdbx_description
1 polymer ?
#
loop_
_entity_poly.entity_id
_entity_poly.type
_entity_poly.pdbx_seq_one_letter_code
_entity_poly.pdbx_strand_id
1 'polypeptide(L)'
;MDFSKKSMMNSTPISISGDNTIGAMRYLSATQISSRPEFLQEDTTDDIINKLKLLLNAIHEVSAENKVLERDTNKILSAIDLEPQSLSREVNTGLNKITAILRKENLTEIDENKLLINMERRKLDELKKSREDRDLKKKYEDLCNKYANIQDKFHYVQENVNSLNEFIVAKSKDNENDYANIVHKSTKLNDYNKALSAKEQELALMDIPHDYQNKILEKHKEYMQSAGELATINKSLSQYGDLPPDILQARAVVEQLEKKRQETKRLLEEKMHQ
;
A
#
# COMPACT_ATOMS: atom_id res chain seq x y z
N MET A 1 -18.74 30.47 -13.51
CA MET A 1 -19.03 31.45 -12.45
C MET A 1 -17.88 32.43 -12.41
N ASP A 2 -18.15 33.63 -12.92
CA ASP A 2 -17.35 34.83 -12.73
C ASP A 2 -17.02 35.08 -11.26
N PHE A 3 -15.86 35.70 -10.99
CA PHE A 3 -15.81 37.07 -10.45
C PHE A 3 -14.36 37.59 -10.37
N SER A 4 -14.10 38.66 -11.13
CA SER A 4 -13.39 39.91 -10.76
C SER A 4 -11.93 39.84 -10.26
N LYS A 5 -10.97 40.48 -10.95
CA LYS A 5 -10.72 41.92 -11.24
C LYS A 5 -9.80 42.62 -10.23
N LYS A 6 -8.86 43.38 -10.81
CA LYS A 6 -8.12 44.56 -10.27
C LYS A 6 -7.02 44.24 -9.24
N SER A 7 -5.90 44.97 -9.17
CA SER A 7 -5.60 46.34 -9.59
C SER A 7 -4.10 46.51 -9.88
N MET A 8 -3.77 47.28 -10.92
CA MET A 8 -2.45 47.91 -11.10
C MET A 8 -2.18 48.90 -9.95
N MET A 9 -0.91 49.07 -9.57
CA MET A 9 -0.30 50.39 -9.34
C MET A 9 1.20 50.35 -9.66
N ASN A 10 1.58 51.16 -10.64
CA ASN A 10 2.94 51.61 -10.92
C ASN A 10 3.39 52.59 -9.81
N SER A 11 4.69 52.64 -9.52
CA SER A 11 5.35 53.85 -8.99
C SER A 11 6.84 53.82 -9.32
N THR A 12 7.22 54.73 -10.20
CA THR A 12 8.55 55.19 -10.59
C THR A 12 9.37 55.68 -9.38
N PRO A 13 10.70 55.51 -9.33
CA PRO A 13 11.54 56.29 -8.43
C PRO A 13 11.82 57.67 -9.03
N ILE A 14 11.48 58.70 -8.26
CA ILE A 14 11.79 60.12 -8.50
C ILE A 14 13.24 60.36 -8.08
N SER A 15 14.08 60.80 -9.02
CA SER A 15 15.34 61.50 -8.73
C SER A 15 15.04 62.87 -8.12
N ILE A 16 15.70 63.18 -7.01
CA ILE A 16 15.87 64.56 -6.55
C ILE A 16 17.35 64.75 -6.22
N SER A 17 18.03 65.51 -7.08
CA SER A 17 19.26 66.21 -6.73
C SER A 17 18.93 67.38 -5.81
N GLY A 18 19.79 67.63 -4.84
CA GLY A 18 19.72 68.84 -4.02
C GLY A 18 21.10 69.17 -3.48
N ASP A 19 21.86 69.94 -4.25
CA ASP A 19 22.85 70.87 -3.70
C ASP A 19 22.16 71.77 -2.67
N ASN A 20 22.84 72.04 -1.55
CA ASN A 20 22.83 73.39 -0.98
C ASN A 20 24.03 73.61 -0.07
N THR A 21 24.72 74.69 -0.45
CA THR A 21 25.73 75.46 0.25
C THR A 21 25.13 76.27 1.42
N ILE A 22 26.01 77.02 2.11
CA ILE A 22 25.77 78.07 3.12
C ILE A 22 25.78 77.53 4.56
N GLY A 23 26.58 78.03 5.50
CA GLY A 23 27.50 79.16 5.48
C GLY A 23 27.84 79.59 6.92
N ALA A 24 28.87 80.43 7.00
CA ALA A 24 29.19 81.40 8.05
C ALA A 24 29.45 80.90 9.48
N MET A 25 30.63 81.27 10.01
CA MET A 25 30.70 82.31 11.04
C MET A 25 32.08 82.98 11.04
N ARG A 26 32.09 84.24 10.61
CA ARG A 26 33.07 85.26 11.00
C ARG A 26 32.64 85.79 12.37
N TYR A 27 33.57 85.91 13.31
CA TYR A 27 33.50 86.94 14.34
C TYR A 27 34.78 87.77 14.31
N LEU A 28 34.62 88.98 13.76
CA LEU A 28 35.27 90.19 14.27
C LEU A 28 34.64 90.44 15.67
N SER A 29 35.24 91.03 16.68
CA SER A 29 36.10 92.22 16.74
C SER A 29 36.55 92.36 18.20
N ALA A 30 37.71 92.98 18.47
CA ALA A 30 37.83 94.04 19.49
C ALA A 30 39.28 94.54 19.57
N THR A 31 39.51 95.68 18.92
CA THR A 31 40.12 96.88 19.51
C THR A 31 41.11 96.69 20.66
N GLN A 32 42.37 97.06 20.42
CA GLN A 32 43.05 97.97 21.35
C GLN A 32 44.04 98.88 20.60
N ILE A 33 43.73 100.16 20.73
CA ILE A 33 44.53 101.32 20.39
C ILE A 33 45.80 101.26 21.24
N SER A 34 46.98 101.35 20.61
CA SER A 34 48.20 101.72 21.32
C SER A 34 49.06 102.61 20.43
N SER A 35 48.92 103.90 20.69
CA SER A 35 49.94 104.95 20.65
C SER A 35 51.18 104.73 19.79
N ARG A 36 51.24 105.45 18.67
CA ARG A 36 52.45 105.82 17.94
C ARG A 36 53.25 106.84 18.77
N PRO A 37 54.53 106.61 19.11
CA PRO A 37 55.45 107.69 19.41
C PRO A 37 56.17 108.08 18.12
N GLU A 38 56.13 109.37 17.84
CA GLU A 38 56.85 110.01 16.76
C GLU A 38 58.25 110.45 17.25
N PHE A 39 59.24 110.13 16.42
CA PHE A 39 60.55 110.78 16.22
C PHE A 39 61.77 110.57 17.14
N LEU A 40 62.87 110.27 16.41
CA LEU A 40 64.28 110.63 16.59
C LEU A 40 65.14 109.82 17.57
N GLN A 41 65.83 108.82 17.03
CA GLN A 41 67.27 108.65 17.21
C GLN A 41 67.85 107.93 15.98
N GLU A 42 69.01 108.42 15.51
CA GLU A 42 69.81 107.74 14.49
C GLU A 42 70.27 106.38 15.04
N ASP A 43 69.51 105.33 14.78
CA ASP A 43 69.97 103.96 15.03
C ASP A 43 71.02 103.64 13.96
N THR A 44 72.30 103.71 14.36
CA THR A 44 73.38 103.07 13.62
C THR A 44 72.97 101.63 13.30
N THR A 45 73.31 101.13 12.09
CA THR A 45 72.95 99.80 11.58
C THR A 45 73.13 98.65 12.59
N ASP A 46 74.05 98.79 13.55
CA ASP A 46 74.29 97.84 14.64
C ASP A 46 73.15 97.70 15.66
N ASP A 47 72.37 98.75 15.95
CA ASP A 47 71.27 98.67 16.93
C ASP A 47 70.05 97.93 16.35
N ILE A 48 69.79 98.13 15.04
CA ILE A 48 68.80 97.37 14.28
C ILE A 48 69.23 95.89 14.19
N ILE A 49 70.51 95.62 13.96
CA ILE A 49 71.07 94.26 13.93
C ILE A 49 70.93 93.57 15.30
N ASN A 50 71.15 94.28 16.41
CA ASN A 50 70.98 93.72 17.75
C ASN A 50 69.51 93.46 18.12
N LYS A 51 68.59 94.35 17.75
CA LYS A 51 67.13 94.13 17.90
C LYS A 51 66.65 92.93 17.06
N LEU A 52 67.15 92.78 15.83
CA LEU A 52 66.89 91.62 14.98
C LEU A 52 67.42 90.31 15.58
N LYS A 53 68.62 90.33 16.18
CA LYS A 53 69.17 89.16 16.90
C LYS A 53 68.31 88.78 18.11
N LEU A 54 67.86 89.77 18.89
CA LEU A 54 66.95 89.54 20.02
C LEU A 54 65.63 88.93 19.57
N LEU A 55 65.03 89.45 18.49
CA LEU A 55 63.81 88.90 17.91
C LEU A 55 64.01 87.48 17.38
N LEU A 56 65.13 87.21 16.70
CA LEU A 56 65.45 85.88 16.20
C LEU A 56 65.61 84.87 17.35
N ASN A 57 66.28 85.28 18.44
CA ASN A 57 66.41 84.46 19.64
C ASN A 57 65.05 84.18 20.29
N ALA A 58 64.18 85.19 20.41
CA ALA A 58 62.83 85.01 20.93
C ALA A 58 61.98 84.08 20.05
N ILE A 59 62.10 84.18 18.72
CA ILE A 59 61.43 83.26 17.78
C ILE A 59 61.94 81.83 17.95
N HIS A 60 63.25 81.63 18.14
CA HIS A 60 63.82 80.31 18.40
C HIS A 60 63.39 79.74 19.75
N GLU A 61 63.31 80.56 20.79
CA GLU A 61 62.82 80.16 22.12
C GLU A 61 61.35 79.74 22.07
N VAL A 62 60.48 80.55 21.46
CA VAL A 62 59.05 80.21 21.27
C VAL A 62 58.87 78.97 20.38
N SER A 63 59.73 78.80 19.36
CA SER A 63 59.69 77.59 18.52
C SER A 63 60.12 76.35 19.30
N ALA A 64 61.10 76.47 20.19
CA ALA A 64 61.54 75.39 21.07
C ALA A 64 60.45 75.03 22.10
N GLU A 65 59.80 76.04 22.70
CA GLU A 65 58.67 75.87 23.61
C GLU A 65 57.49 75.18 22.91
N ASN A 66 57.10 75.63 21.71
CA ASN A 66 56.04 74.99 20.93
C ASN A 66 56.35 73.52 20.60
N LYS A 67 57.62 73.19 20.30
CA LYS A 67 58.02 71.79 20.10
C LYS A 67 57.97 70.96 21.37
N VAL A 68 58.17 71.57 22.54
CA VAL A 68 58.01 70.90 23.85
C VAL A 68 56.53 70.68 24.13
N LEU A 69 55.69 71.71 23.93
CA LEU A 69 54.25 71.61 24.07
C LEU A 69 53.69 70.52 23.16
N GLU A 70 54.01 70.51 21.86
CA GLU A 70 53.58 69.47 20.94
C GLU A 70 53.97 68.06 21.41
N ARG A 71 55.18 67.89 21.95
CA ARG A 71 55.61 66.62 22.56
C ARG A 71 54.77 66.26 23.77
N ASP A 72 54.46 67.21 24.64
CA ASP A 72 53.67 66.94 25.84
C ASP A 72 52.19 66.71 25.51
N THR A 73 51.61 67.41 24.53
CA THR A 73 50.26 67.12 24.02
C THR A 73 50.21 65.72 23.42
N ASN A 74 51.23 65.32 22.64
CA ASN A 74 51.30 63.98 22.08
C ASN A 74 51.51 62.89 23.16
N LYS A 75 52.23 63.18 24.24
CA LYS A 75 52.32 62.28 25.41
C LYS A 75 50.98 62.13 26.12
N ILE A 76 50.23 63.22 26.30
CA ILE A 76 48.90 63.17 26.91
C ILE A 76 47.94 62.41 26.00
N LEU A 77 47.99 62.65 24.68
CA LEU A 77 47.15 61.96 23.70
C LEU A 77 47.43 60.45 23.67
N SER A 78 48.70 60.05 23.78
CA SER A 78 49.09 58.62 23.88
C SER A 78 48.79 58.00 25.24
N ALA A 79 48.70 58.79 26.31
CA ALA A 79 48.24 58.32 27.62
C ALA A 79 46.71 58.16 27.69
N ILE A 80 45.96 58.95 26.90
CA ILE A 80 44.52 58.81 26.71
C ILE A 80 44.31 57.76 25.60
N ASP A 81 44.64 56.51 25.93
CA ASP A 81 44.43 55.37 25.05
C ASP A 81 42.92 55.19 24.81
N LEU A 82 42.42 55.57 23.64
CA LEU A 82 41.00 55.42 23.23
C LEU A 82 40.75 54.14 22.42
N GLU A 83 41.71 53.22 22.39
CA GLU A 83 41.54 51.94 21.69
C GLU A 83 40.52 51.05 22.40
N PRO A 84 39.77 50.19 21.68
CA PRO A 84 38.82 49.24 22.28
C PRO A 84 39.42 48.32 23.36
N GLN A 85 40.75 48.21 23.37
CA GLN A 85 41.57 47.41 24.27
C GLN A 85 41.81 48.09 25.62
N SER A 86 41.66 49.42 25.71
CA SER A 86 41.84 50.21 26.93
C SER A 86 40.58 50.27 27.80
N LEU A 87 39.42 49.89 27.24
CA LEU A 87 38.16 49.80 27.96
C LEU A 87 38.16 48.61 28.93
N SER A 88 37.52 48.76 30.09
CA SER A 88 37.39 47.67 31.05
C SER A 88 36.71 46.45 30.38
N ARG A 89 37.13 45.26 30.80
CA ARG A 89 36.61 43.99 30.26
C ARG A 89 35.07 43.94 30.28
N GLU A 90 34.46 44.52 31.31
CA GLU A 90 33.01 44.58 31.49
C GLU A 90 32.33 45.46 30.43
N VAL A 91 32.87 46.67 30.19
CA VAL A 91 32.36 47.59 29.15
C VAL A 91 32.49 46.97 27.77
N ASN A 92 33.61 46.33 27.49
CA ASN A 92 33.84 45.65 26.21
C ASN A 92 32.89 44.45 26.02
N THR A 93 32.63 43.66 27.06
CA THR A 93 31.61 42.58 26.99
C THR A 93 30.19 43.11 26.81
N GLY A 94 29.85 44.25 27.43
CA GLY A 94 28.55 44.92 27.26
C GLY A 94 28.35 45.42 25.83
N LEU A 95 29.34 46.12 25.28
CA LEU A 95 29.35 46.57 23.88
C LEU A 95 29.20 45.40 22.92
N ASN A 96 29.96 44.31 23.10
CA ASN A 96 29.85 43.11 22.27
C ASN A 96 28.46 42.47 22.31
N LYS A 97 27.81 42.43 23.49
CA LYS A 97 26.42 41.96 23.61
C LYS A 97 25.45 42.87 22.87
N ILE A 98 25.59 44.18 22.99
CA ILE A 98 24.75 45.16 22.28
C ILE A 98 24.95 45.03 20.77
N THR A 99 26.20 44.92 20.30
CA THR A 99 26.49 44.69 18.88
C THR A 99 25.91 43.36 18.39
N ALA A 100 25.95 42.30 19.20
CA ALA A 100 25.33 41.02 18.85
C ALA A 100 23.80 41.12 18.73
N ILE A 101 23.14 41.88 19.63
CA ILE A 101 21.69 42.14 19.57
C ILE A 101 21.37 42.96 18.31
N LEU A 102 22.09 44.06 18.05
CA LEU A 102 21.89 44.90 16.88
C LEU A 102 22.08 44.12 15.57
N ARG A 103 23.12 43.28 15.46
CA ARG A 103 23.34 42.42 14.29
C ARG A 103 22.22 41.40 14.12
N LYS A 104 21.75 40.77 15.21
CA LYS A 104 20.67 39.78 15.16
C LYS A 104 19.34 40.41 14.72
N GLU A 105 19.08 41.65 15.13
CA GLU A 105 17.86 42.40 14.81
C GLU A 105 18.03 43.30 13.57
N ASN A 106 19.16 43.20 12.84
CA ASN A 106 19.51 44.02 11.67
C ASN A 106 19.37 45.55 11.89
N LEU A 107 19.83 46.04 13.02
CA LEU A 107 19.83 47.47 13.38
C LEU A 107 21.23 48.06 13.20
N THR A 108 21.31 49.24 12.57
CA THR A 108 22.56 49.98 12.36
C THR A 108 22.88 50.93 13.51
N GLU A 109 21.89 51.32 14.32
CA GLU A 109 22.01 52.25 15.44
C GLU A 109 21.21 51.76 16.65
N ILE A 110 21.61 52.22 17.84
CA ILE A 110 20.92 51.95 19.11
C ILE A 110 19.71 52.88 19.18
N ASP A 111 18.58 52.40 18.69
CA ASP A 111 17.27 53.03 18.80
C ASP A 111 16.32 52.05 19.51
N GLU A 112 15.91 52.41 20.72
CA GLU A 112 15.07 51.58 21.58
C GLU A 112 13.71 51.29 20.95
N ASN A 113 13.11 52.27 20.27
CA ASN A 113 11.82 52.10 19.60
C ASN A 113 11.95 51.16 18.41
N LYS A 114 13.00 51.30 17.59
CA LYS A 114 13.25 50.36 16.47
C LYS A 114 13.52 48.94 16.96
N LEU A 115 14.28 48.80 18.05
CA LEU A 115 14.53 47.49 18.67
C LEU A 115 13.24 46.84 19.14
N LEU A 116 12.38 47.60 19.84
CA LEU A 116 11.12 47.09 20.35
C LEU A 116 10.16 46.70 19.21
N ILE A 117 10.10 47.50 18.14
CA ILE A 117 9.34 47.18 16.92
C ILE A 117 9.84 45.89 16.27
N ASN A 118 11.15 45.70 16.11
CA ASN A 118 11.71 44.48 15.50
C ASN A 118 11.45 43.25 16.37
N MET A 119 11.56 43.37 17.70
CA MET A 119 11.25 42.27 18.62
C MET A 119 9.77 41.84 18.53
N GLU A 120 8.84 42.79 18.46
CA GLU A 120 7.41 42.49 18.30
C GLU A 120 7.08 41.92 16.91
N ARG A 121 7.73 42.41 15.85
CA ARG A 121 7.63 41.81 14.50
C ARG A 121 8.06 40.36 14.50
N ARG A 122 9.20 40.05 15.13
CA ARG A 122 9.67 38.66 15.27
C ARG A 122 8.66 37.80 16.03
N LYS A 123 8.11 38.28 17.14
CA LYS A 123 7.07 37.54 17.88
C LYS A 123 5.84 37.28 17.01
N LEU A 124 5.42 38.25 16.21
CA LEU A 124 4.31 38.08 15.26
C LEU A 124 4.63 37.04 14.18
N ASP A 125 5.84 37.05 13.63
CA ASP A 125 6.28 36.08 12.63
C ASP A 125 6.36 34.66 13.22
N GLU A 126 6.87 34.51 14.44
CA GLU A 126 6.88 33.23 15.17
C GLU A 126 5.45 32.72 15.40
N LEU A 127 4.54 33.61 15.79
CA LEU A 127 3.14 33.26 16.05
C LEU A 127 2.40 32.89 14.74
N LYS A 128 2.70 33.60 13.65
CA LYS A 128 2.17 33.30 12.31
C LYS A 128 2.66 31.94 11.84
N LYS A 129 3.96 31.67 11.94
CA LYS A 129 4.56 30.38 11.60
C LYS A 129 3.96 29.24 12.42
N SER A 130 3.79 29.45 13.74
CA SER A 130 3.15 28.47 14.62
C SER A 130 1.69 28.15 14.23
N ARG A 131 0.95 29.13 13.71
CA ARG A 131 -0.41 28.90 13.18
C ARG A 131 -0.37 28.09 11.89
N GLU A 132 0.50 28.45 10.96
CA GLU A 132 0.70 27.73 9.70
C GLU A 132 1.10 26.25 9.95
N ASP A 133 2.03 26.01 10.87
CA ASP A 133 2.46 24.66 11.27
C ASP A 133 1.30 23.85 11.88
N ARG A 134 0.47 24.49 12.70
CA ARG A 134 -0.71 23.85 13.31
C ARG A 134 -1.76 23.48 12.27
N ASP A 135 -2.01 24.36 11.31
CA ASP A 135 -2.97 24.11 10.23
C ASP A 135 -2.45 23.03 9.28
N LEU A 136 -1.15 23.01 8.99
CA LEU A 136 -0.53 21.95 8.22
C LEU A 136 -0.62 20.60 8.95
N LYS A 137 -0.37 20.58 10.26
CA LYS A 137 -0.50 19.38 11.09
C LYS A 137 -1.93 18.82 11.06
N LYS A 138 -2.95 19.67 11.18
CA LYS A 138 -4.36 19.25 11.06
C LYS A 138 -4.66 18.63 9.70
N LYS A 139 -4.23 19.28 8.60
CA LYS A 139 -4.41 18.75 7.24
C LYS A 139 -3.73 17.40 7.06
N TYR A 140 -2.54 17.22 7.64
CA TYR A 140 -1.82 15.95 7.63
C TYR A 140 -2.58 14.87 8.40
N GLU A 141 -3.04 15.17 9.60
CA GLU A 141 -3.82 14.25 10.43
C GLU A 141 -5.13 13.84 9.75
N ASP A 142 -5.86 14.79 9.15
CA ASP A 142 -7.05 14.51 8.34
C ASP A 142 -6.75 13.57 7.16
N LEU A 143 -5.59 13.73 6.52
CA LEU A 143 -5.17 12.88 5.41
C LEU A 143 -4.81 11.47 5.88
N CYS A 144 -4.09 11.34 7.00
CA CYS A 144 -3.81 10.05 7.64
C CYS A 144 -5.08 9.31 8.02
N ASN A 145 -6.06 10.00 8.61
CA ASN A 145 -7.35 9.42 8.98
C ASN A 145 -8.14 8.94 7.74
N LYS A 146 -8.12 9.72 6.66
CA LYS A 146 -8.72 9.30 5.37
C LYS A 146 -8.01 8.08 4.79
N TYR A 147 -6.69 8.05 4.84
CA TYR A 147 -5.89 6.92 4.37
C TYR A 147 -6.21 5.65 5.16
N ALA A 148 -6.25 5.72 6.49
CA ALA A 148 -6.60 4.60 7.35
C ALA A 148 -8.00 4.04 7.01
N ASN A 149 -9.01 4.92 6.86
CA ASN A 149 -10.37 4.50 6.47
C ASN A 149 -10.40 3.81 5.09
N ILE A 150 -9.63 4.32 4.11
CA ILE A 150 -9.52 3.67 2.79
C ILE A 150 -8.83 2.31 2.92
N GLN A 151 -7.77 2.22 3.73
CA GLN A 151 -7.05 0.97 3.98
C GLN A 151 -7.97 -0.08 4.62
N ASP A 152 -8.78 0.29 5.60
CA ASP A 152 -9.75 -0.62 6.24
C ASP A 152 -10.77 -1.15 5.22
N LYS A 153 -11.32 -0.25 4.38
CA LYS A 153 -12.24 -0.62 3.30
C LYS A 153 -11.57 -1.54 2.28
N PHE A 154 -10.31 -1.28 1.94
CA PHE A 154 -9.55 -2.13 1.04
C PHE A 154 -9.36 -3.53 1.62
N HIS A 155 -9.03 -3.63 2.92
CA HIS A 155 -8.89 -4.92 3.59
C HIS A 155 -10.21 -5.69 3.61
N TYR A 156 -11.33 -5.02 3.92
CA TYR A 156 -12.66 -5.63 3.85
C TYR A 156 -12.99 -6.17 2.45
N VAL A 157 -12.68 -5.42 1.39
CA VAL A 157 -12.87 -5.89 0.01
C VAL A 157 -11.96 -7.09 -0.29
N GLN A 158 -10.70 -7.05 0.15
CA GLN A 158 -9.75 -8.13 -0.05
C GLN A 158 -10.21 -9.43 0.64
N GLU A 159 -10.71 -9.35 1.87
CA GLU A 159 -11.27 -10.51 2.58
C GLU A 159 -12.48 -11.09 1.85
N ASN A 160 -13.39 -10.25 1.35
CA ASN A 160 -14.53 -10.70 0.56
C ASN A 160 -14.12 -11.37 -0.75
N VAL A 161 -13.11 -10.83 -1.44
CA VAL A 161 -12.56 -11.43 -2.66
C VAL A 161 -11.93 -12.79 -2.35
N ASN A 162 -11.19 -12.91 -1.25
CA ASN A 162 -10.59 -14.18 -0.84
C ASN A 162 -11.67 -15.21 -0.51
N SER A 163 -12.71 -14.83 0.25
CA SER A 163 -13.83 -15.72 0.57
C SER A 163 -14.60 -16.16 -0.69
N LEU A 164 -14.82 -15.24 -1.64
CA LEU A 164 -15.43 -15.57 -2.92
C LEU A 164 -14.55 -16.54 -3.74
N ASN A 165 -13.24 -16.34 -3.74
CA ASN A 165 -12.30 -17.21 -4.42
C ASN A 165 -12.30 -18.63 -3.80
N GLU A 166 -12.29 -18.73 -2.47
CA GLU A 166 -12.44 -20.01 -1.77
C GLU A 166 -13.76 -20.71 -2.12
N PHE A 167 -14.87 -19.97 -2.16
CA PHE A 167 -16.16 -20.48 -2.59
C PHE A 167 -16.15 -21.00 -4.03
N ILE A 168 -15.54 -20.26 -4.96
CA ILE A 168 -15.43 -20.68 -6.37
C ILE A 168 -14.57 -21.95 -6.49
N VAL A 169 -13.44 -22.02 -5.80
CA VAL A 169 -12.57 -23.20 -5.80
C VAL A 169 -13.30 -24.43 -5.26
N ALA A 170 -14.01 -24.28 -4.13
CA ALA A 170 -14.82 -25.35 -3.57
C ALA A 170 -15.90 -25.82 -4.56
N LYS A 171 -16.62 -24.87 -5.18
CA LYS A 171 -17.67 -25.18 -6.15
C LYS A 171 -17.15 -25.84 -7.42
N SER A 172 -15.96 -25.45 -7.89
CA SER A 172 -15.31 -26.08 -9.04
C SER A 172 -14.99 -27.54 -8.75
N LYS A 173 -14.47 -27.83 -7.55
CA LYS A 173 -14.16 -29.20 -7.13
C LYS A 173 -15.42 -30.08 -7.04
N ASP A 174 -16.51 -29.53 -6.50
CA ASP A 174 -17.80 -30.23 -6.45
C ASP A 174 -18.32 -30.54 -7.85
N ASN A 175 -18.24 -29.57 -8.77
CA ASN A 175 -18.65 -29.76 -10.16
C ASN A 175 -17.79 -30.81 -10.89
N GLU A 176 -16.48 -30.86 -10.65
CA GLU A 176 -15.59 -31.90 -11.22
C GLU A 176 -16.00 -33.29 -10.71
N ASN A 177 -16.32 -33.43 -9.43
CA ASN A 177 -16.80 -34.67 -8.86
C ASN A 177 -18.17 -35.08 -9.44
N ASP A 178 -19.10 -34.14 -9.57
CA ASP A 178 -20.40 -34.38 -10.20
C ASP A 178 -20.25 -34.80 -11.66
N TYR A 179 -19.36 -34.15 -12.41
CA TYR A 179 -19.04 -34.54 -13.78
C TYR A 179 -18.47 -35.96 -13.86
N ALA A 180 -17.51 -36.31 -13.00
CA ALA A 180 -16.95 -37.66 -12.93
C ALA A 180 -18.04 -38.71 -12.62
N ASN A 181 -18.96 -38.38 -11.70
CA ASN A 181 -20.10 -39.24 -11.37
C ASN A 181 -21.06 -39.41 -12.55
N ILE A 182 -21.36 -38.34 -13.30
CA ILE A 182 -22.21 -38.40 -14.50
C ILE A 182 -21.55 -39.26 -15.57
N VAL A 183 -20.26 -39.06 -15.84
CA VAL A 183 -19.50 -39.87 -16.81
C VAL A 183 -19.53 -41.34 -16.40
N HIS A 184 -19.25 -41.66 -15.13
CA HIS A 184 -19.29 -43.03 -14.63
C HIS A 184 -20.67 -43.68 -14.82
N LYS A 185 -21.75 -42.97 -14.45
CA LYS A 185 -23.13 -43.47 -14.62
C LYS A 185 -23.48 -43.67 -16.10
N SER A 186 -23.06 -42.75 -16.98
CA SER A 186 -23.29 -42.84 -18.42
C SER A 186 -22.54 -44.02 -19.05
N THR A 187 -21.26 -44.22 -18.70
CA THR A 187 -20.49 -45.39 -19.14
C THR A 187 -21.15 -46.68 -18.69
N LYS A 188 -21.55 -46.78 -17.41
CA LYS A 188 -22.21 -47.96 -16.86
C LYS A 188 -23.54 -48.26 -17.53
N LEU A 189 -24.34 -47.23 -17.84
CA LEU A 189 -25.58 -47.37 -18.61
C LEU A 189 -25.32 -47.90 -20.02
N ASN A 190 -24.28 -47.40 -20.69
CA ASN A 190 -23.88 -47.90 -22.01
C ASN A 190 -23.45 -49.37 -21.96
N ASP A 191 -22.70 -49.77 -20.93
CA ASP A 191 -22.31 -51.17 -20.74
C ASP A 191 -23.53 -52.07 -20.51
N TYR A 192 -24.52 -51.62 -19.73
CA TYR A 192 -25.79 -52.33 -19.58
C TYR A 192 -26.56 -52.44 -20.88
N ASN A 193 -26.65 -51.37 -21.68
CA ASN A 193 -27.33 -51.42 -22.98
C ASN A 193 -26.64 -52.39 -23.95
N LYS A 194 -25.30 -52.43 -23.95
CA LYS A 194 -24.54 -53.41 -24.74
C LYS A 194 -24.82 -54.84 -24.28
N ALA A 195 -24.81 -55.08 -22.97
CA ALA A 195 -25.11 -56.40 -22.40
C ALA A 195 -26.55 -56.84 -22.71
N LEU A 196 -27.51 -55.92 -22.62
CA LEU A 196 -28.91 -56.16 -22.99
C LEU A 196 -29.02 -56.54 -24.46
N SER A 197 -28.43 -55.74 -25.36
CA SER A 197 -28.47 -56.00 -26.80
C SER A 197 -27.82 -57.34 -27.17
N ALA A 198 -26.72 -57.71 -26.50
CA ALA A 198 -26.09 -59.02 -26.68
C ALA A 198 -27.03 -60.17 -26.25
N LYS A 199 -27.76 -60.00 -25.14
CA LYS A 199 -28.74 -60.99 -24.67
C LYS A 199 -29.99 -61.06 -25.54
N GLU A 200 -30.46 -59.94 -26.07
CA GLU A 200 -31.55 -59.91 -27.05
C GLU A 200 -31.15 -60.63 -28.34
N GLN A 201 -29.90 -60.44 -28.81
CA GLN A 201 -29.37 -61.19 -29.95
C GLN A 201 -29.24 -62.69 -29.64
N GLU A 202 -28.74 -63.06 -28.46
CA GLU A 202 -28.67 -64.47 -28.04
C GLU A 202 -30.06 -65.12 -28.02
N LEU A 203 -31.07 -64.42 -27.50
CA LEU A 203 -32.47 -64.87 -27.52
C LEU A 203 -33.03 -64.96 -28.95
N ALA A 204 -32.73 -63.99 -29.82
CA ALA A 204 -33.16 -64.05 -31.22
C ALA A 204 -32.50 -65.21 -32.00
N LEU A 205 -31.28 -65.59 -31.61
CA LEU A 205 -30.57 -66.76 -32.16
C LEU A 205 -31.05 -68.09 -31.57
N MET A 206 -31.63 -68.07 -30.36
CA MET A 206 -32.35 -69.23 -29.83
C MET A 206 -33.63 -69.44 -30.64
N ASP A 207 -33.49 -70.12 -31.77
CA ASP A 207 -34.61 -70.62 -32.56
C ASP A 207 -35.32 -71.73 -31.78
N ILE A 208 -36.26 -71.32 -30.91
CA ILE A 208 -37.21 -72.23 -30.30
C ILE A 208 -38.18 -72.61 -31.42
N PRO A 209 -38.20 -73.87 -31.87
CA PRO A 209 -39.09 -74.28 -32.94
C PRO A 209 -40.51 -73.86 -32.60
N HIS A 210 -41.22 -73.25 -33.54
CA HIS A 210 -42.62 -72.83 -33.34
C HIS A 210 -43.50 -73.97 -32.79
N ASP A 211 -43.12 -75.21 -33.11
CA ASP A 211 -43.78 -76.45 -32.71
C ASP A 211 -43.26 -77.08 -31.40
N TYR A 212 -42.37 -76.40 -30.66
CA TYR A 212 -41.78 -76.93 -29.42
C TYR A 212 -42.83 -77.27 -28.36
N GLN A 213 -43.88 -76.45 -28.26
CA GLN A 213 -45.01 -76.71 -27.36
C GLN A 213 -45.78 -77.96 -27.77
N ASN A 214 -46.03 -78.16 -29.06
CA ASN A 214 -46.71 -79.34 -29.57
C ASN A 214 -45.84 -80.60 -29.43
N LYS A 215 -44.52 -80.50 -29.62
CA LYS A 215 -43.58 -81.61 -29.37
C LYS A 215 -43.59 -82.05 -27.90
N ILE A 216 -43.60 -81.11 -26.96
CA ILE A 216 -43.73 -81.41 -25.53
C ILE A 216 -45.09 -82.08 -25.26
N LEU A 217 -46.17 -81.53 -25.84
CA LEU A 217 -47.51 -82.03 -25.63
C LEU A 217 -47.68 -83.45 -26.19
N GLU A 218 -47.17 -83.73 -27.39
CA GLU A 218 -47.22 -85.06 -28.01
C GLU A 218 -46.39 -86.06 -27.21
N LYS A 219 -45.20 -85.68 -26.74
CA LYS A 219 -44.40 -86.52 -25.84
C LYS A 219 -45.14 -86.86 -24.54
N HIS A 220 -45.80 -85.88 -23.93
CA HIS A 220 -46.62 -86.12 -22.74
C HIS A 220 -47.83 -87.01 -23.03
N LYS A 221 -48.49 -86.84 -24.18
CA LYS A 221 -49.60 -87.68 -24.61
C LYS A 221 -49.16 -89.12 -24.83
N GLU A 222 -48.04 -89.34 -25.52
CA GLU A 222 -47.45 -90.66 -25.69
C GLU A 222 -47.08 -91.31 -24.34
N TYR A 223 -46.47 -90.55 -23.43
CA TYR A 223 -46.15 -91.02 -22.09
C TYR A 223 -47.41 -91.43 -21.33
N MET A 224 -48.45 -90.58 -21.34
CA MET A 224 -49.74 -90.85 -20.70
C MET A 224 -50.43 -92.09 -21.29
N GLN A 225 -50.34 -92.28 -22.60
CA GLN A 225 -50.87 -93.47 -23.27
C GLN A 225 -50.14 -94.73 -22.80
N SER A 226 -48.81 -94.75 -22.83
CA SER A 226 -48.02 -95.90 -22.38
C SER A 226 -48.22 -96.19 -20.89
N ALA A 227 -48.37 -95.16 -20.05
CA ALA A 227 -48.71 -95.31 -18.63
C ALA A 227 -50.13 -95.88 -18.43
N GLY A 228 -51.11 -95.45 -19.24
CA GLY A 228 -52.47 -95.98 -19.23
C GLY A 228 -52.54 -97.45 -19.68
N GLU A 229 -51.80 -97.81 -20.74
CA GLU A 229 -51.65 -99.20 -21.19
C GLU A 229 -51.03 -100.07 -20.09
N LEU A 230 -49.99 -99.58 -19.41
CA LEU A 230 -49.41 -100.29 -18.27
C LEU A 230 -50.42 -100.47 -17.12
N ALA A 231 -51.24 -99.45 -16.83
CA ALA A 231 -52.29 -99.54 -15.81
C ALA A 231 -53.37 -100.58 -16.18
N THR A 232 -53.78 -100.66 -17.45
CA THR A 232 -54.77 -101.66 -17.91
C THR A 232 -54.22 -103.08 -17.88
N ILE A 233 -52.94 -103.28 -18.24
CA ILE A 233 -52.26 -104.57 -18.11
C ILE A 233 -52.17 -104.97 -16.64
N ASN A 234 -51.77 -104.05 -15.75
CA ASN A 234 -51.71 -104.31 -14.31
C ASN A 234 -53.07 -104.66 -13.72
N LYS A 235 -54.14 -103.97 -14.14
CA LYS A 235 -55.52 -104.30 -13.74
C LYS A 235 -55.91 -105.69 -14.21
N SER A 236 -55.63 -106.04 -15.46
CA SER A 236 -55.87 -107.38 -16.00
C SER A 236 -55.09 -108.44 -15.21
N LEU A 237 -53.82 -108.18 -14.87
CA LEU A 237 -52.99 -109.08 -14.09
C LEU A 237 -53.54 -109.30 -12.67
N SER A 238 -54.06 -108.23 -12.04
CA SER A 238 -54.63 -108.32 -10.68
C SER A 238 -55.85 -109.24 -10.60
N GLN A 239 -56.61 -109.39 -11.69
CA GLN A 239 -57.77 -110.31 -11.76
C GLN A 239 -57.35 -111.79 -11.74
N TYR A 240 -56.09 -112.09 -12.09
CA TYR A 240 -55.54 -113.45 -12.07
C TYR A 240 -54.76 -113.77 -10.79
N GLY A 241 -54.66 -112.83 -9.84
CA GLY A 241 -53.91 -113.01 -8.58
C GLY A 241 -54.48 -114.06 -7.63
N ASP A 242 -55.79 -114.33 -7.73
CA ASP A 242 -56.53 -115.29 -6.87
C ASP A 242 -56.86 -116.62 -7.58
N LEU A 243 -56.34 -116.86 -8.80
CA LEU A 243 -56.66 -118.08 -9.53
C LEU A 243 -55.83 -119.29 -9.01
N PRO A 244 -56.45 -120.47 -8.80
CA PRO A 244 -55.74 -121.68 -8.41
C PRO A 244 -54.66 -122.07 -9.44
N PRO A 245 -53.49 -122.58 -9.02
CA PRO A 245 -52.32 -122.85 -9.89
C PRO A 245 -52.50 -123.90 -10.99
N ASP A 246 -53.67 -124.56 -11.08
CA ASP A 246 -53.87 -125.79 -11.85
C ASP A 246 -54.54 -125.58 -13.23
N ILE A 247 -54.81 -124.32 -13.62
CA ILE A 247 -55.41 -124.01 -14.93
C ILE A 247 -54.30 -123.64 -15.91
N LEU A 248 -53.80 -124.64 -16.64
CA LEU A 248 -52.71 -124.50 -17.63
C LEU A 248 -52.93 -123.32 -18.62
N GLN A 249 -54.19 -123.06 -18.98
CA GLN A 249 -54.60 -121.95 -19.85
C GLN A 249 -54.45 -120.57 -19.17
N ALA A 250 -54.78 -120.46 -17.88
CA ALA A 250 -54.62 -119.21 -17.12
C ALA A 250 -53.15 -118.85 -16.94
N ARG A 251 -52.27 -119.84 -16.71
CA ARG A 251 -50.82 -119.64 -16.61
C ARG A 251 -50.22 -119.07 -17.90
N ALA A 252 -50.62 -119.59 -19.06
CA ALA A 252 -50.18 -119.08 -20.35
C ALA A 252 -50.62 -117.62 -20.59
N VAL A 253 -51.83 -117.26 -20.17
CA VAL A 253 -52.34 -115.87 -20.25
C VAL A 253 -51.59 -114.93 -19.31
N VAL A 254 -51.30 -115.36 -18.08
CA VAL A 254 -50.52 -114.57 -17.12
C VAL A 254 -49.09 -114.35 -17.61
N GLU A 255 -48.41 -115.38 -18.09
CA GLU A 255 -47.04 -115.25 -18.63
C GLU A 255 -46.99 -114.31 -19.85
N GLN A 256 -48.00 -114.38 -20.73
CA GLN A 256 -48.11 -113.46 -21.86
C GLN A 256 -48.37 -112.01 -21.42
N LEU A 257 -49.21 -111.79 -20.40
CA LEU A 257 -49.49 -110.47 -19.85
C LEU A 257 -48.30 -109.89 -19.08
N GLU A 258 -47.54 -110.71 -18.36
CA GLU A 258 -46.30 -110.30 -17.68
C GLU A 258 -45.23 -109.87 -18.67
N LYS A 259 -45.07 -110.62 -19.78
CA LYS A 259 -44.15 -110.24 -20.87
C LYS A 259 -44.56 -108.90 -21.49
N LYS A 260 -45.84 -108.71 -21.76
CA LYS A 260 -46.38 -107.42 -22.26
C LYS A 260 -46.17 -106.29 -21.26
N ARG A 261 -46.33 -106.54 -19.95
CA ARG A 261 -46.08 -105.55 -18.89
C ARG A 261 -44.61 -105.10 -18.86
N GLN A 262 -43.67 -106.03 -19.01
CA GLN A 262 -42.24 -105.71 -19.02
C GLN A 262 -41.86 -104.89 -20.26
N GLU A 263 -42.43 -105.24 -21.42
CA GLU A 263 -42.20 -104.52 -22.68
C GLU A 263 -42.75 -103.09 -22.64
N THR A 264 -43.99 -102.89 -22.16
CA THR A 264 -44.58 -101.55 -22.02
C THR A 264 -43.88 -100.71 -20.95
N LYS A 265 -43.39 -101.33 -19.87
CA LYS A 265 -42.58 -100.64 -18.86
C LYS A 265 -41.24 -100.16 -19.44
N ARG A 266 -40.55 -101.00 -20.23
CA ARG A 266 -39.29 -100.61 -20.88
C ARG A 266 -39.50 -99.45 -21.86
N LEU A 267 -40.57 -99.51 -22.65
CA LEU A 267 -40.96 -98.46 -23.59
C LEU A 267 -41.26 -97.13 -22.87
N LEU A 268 -41.92 -97.20 -21.70
CA LEU A 268 -42.21 -96.02 -20.87
C LEU A 268 -40.93 -95.36 -20.32
N GLU A 269 -39.97 -96.17 -19.88
CA GLU A 269 -38.67 -95.69 -19.37
C GLU A 269 -37.82 -95.08 -20.49
N GLU A 270 -37.77 -95.71 -21.67
CA GLU A 270 -37.10 -95.15 -22.86
C GLU A 270 -37.68 -93.78 -23.25
N LYS A 271 -39.00 -93.62 -23.18
CA LYS A 271 -39.70 -92.36 -23.51
C LYS A 271 -39.53 -91.25 -22.47
N MET A 272 -39.11 -91.56 -21.23
CA MET A 272 -38.83 -90.55 -20.20
C MET A 272 -37.42 -89.95 -20.29
N HIS A 273 -36.48 -90.62 -20.97
CA HIS A 273 -35.05 -90.24 -20.93
C HIS A 273 -34.50 -89.68 -22.24
N GLN A 274 -35.25 -89.76 -23.34
CA GLN A 274 -35.12 -88.86 -24.50
C GLN A 274 -35.91 -87.58 -24.23
#